data_AF-A0A2P4SIG7-F1
#
_entry.id   AF-A0A2P4SIG7-F1
#
_cell.length_a   1.000
_cell.length_b   1.000
_cell.length_c   1.000
_cell.angle_alpha   90.00
_cell.angle_beta   90.00
_cell.angle_gamma   90.00
#
_symmetry.space_group_name_H-M   'P 1'
#
loop_
_entity.id
_entity.type
_entity.pdbx_description
1 polymer ?
#
loop_
_entity_poly.entity_id
_entity_poly.type
_entity_poly.pdbx_seq_one_letter_code
_entity_poly.pdbx_strand_id
1 'polypeptide(L)'
;PALADVGEAMKELSEVKDSLDMEVKQNFIDPLQNLHDKDLREIQHHLKKMEGRRLDFDYKKKRQGKLPDEELRQALEKFDESKEIAESSMFNLLEMDIEQVSQLSALVQAQLEYHKQATQILQRVTSKLEER
;
A
#
# COMPACT_ATOMS: atom_id res chain seq x y z
N PRO A 1 42.22 -1.15 20.71
CA PRO A 1 42.46 -2.61 20.53
C PRO A 1 41.52 -3.13 19.45
N ALA A 2 41.89 -4.15 18.67
CA ALA A 2 41.11 -4.57 17.49
C ALA A 2 39.62 -4.83 17.80
N LEU A 3 39.31 -5.41 18.97
CA LEU A 3 37.93 -5.61 19.43
C LEU A 3 37.15 -4.31 19.63
N ALA A 4 37.79 -3.25 20.11
CA ALA A 4 37.14 -1.96 20.29
C ALA A 4 36.84 -1.29 18.94
N ASP A 5 37.78 -1.37 17.97
CA ASP A 5 37.60 -0.79 16.64
C ASP A 5 36.45 -1.48 15.89
N VAL A 6 36.35 -2.81 15.99
CA VAL A 6 35.22 -3.57 15.45
C VAL A 6 33.93 -3.28 16.21
N GLY A 7 33.97 -3.17 17.53
CA GLY A 7 32.80 -2.83 18.35
C GLY A 7 32.19 -1.47 17.98
N GLU A 8 33.03 -0.46 17.73
CA GLU A 8 32.60 0.85 17.26
C GLU A 8 31.96 0.77 15.86
N ALA A 9 32.58 0.05 14.92
CA ALA A 9 32.00 -0.16 13.60
C ALA A 9 30.64 -0.89 13.65
N MET A 10 30.47 -1.87 14.55
CA MET A 10 29.19 -2.54 14.75
C MET A 10 28.12 -1.60 15.31
N LYS A 11 28.50 -0.67 16.19
CA LYS A 11 27.59 0.35 16.70
C LYS A 11 27.11 1.27 15.56
N GLU A 12 28.03 1.74 14.72
CA GLU A 12 27.68 2.56 13.56
C GLU A 12 26.75 1.83 12.58
N LEU A 13 27.00 0.54 12.31
CA LEU A 13 26.09 -0.29 11.50
C LEU A 13 24.70 -0.41 12.09
N SER A 14 24.57 -0.45 13.42
CA SER A 14 23.28 -0.43 14.11
C SER A 14 22.54 0.88 13.88
N GLU A 15 23.23 2.02 14.00
CA GLU A 15 22.64 3.35 13.77
C GLU A 15 22.16 3.52 12.31
N VAL A 16 22.93 2.99 11.34
CA VAL A 16 22.54 2.93 9.93
C VAL A 16 21.34 2.00 9.71
N LYS A 17 21.24 0.90 10.45
CA LYS A 17 20.10 -0.03 10.41
C LYS A 17 18.82 0.59 10.97
N ASP A 18 18.91 1.35 12.05
CA ASP A 18 17.78 2.09 12.62
C ASP A 18 17.27 3.15 11.63
N SER A 19 18.20 3.81 10.93
CA SER A 19 17.86 4.76 9.87
C SER A 19 17.11 4.10 8.71
N LEU A 20 17.54 2.90 8.29
CA LEU A 20 16.80 2.11 7.30
C LEU A 20 15.37 1.78 7.77
N ASP A 21 15.21 1.36 9.03
CA ASP A 21 13.89 1.02 9.57
C ASP A 21 12.95 2.22 9.57
N MET A 22 13.45 3.40 9.94
CA MET A 22 12.66 4.64 9.88
C MET A 22 12.27 4.99 8.44
N GLU A 23 13.22 4.97 7.51
CA GLU A 23 12.99 5.29 6.09
C GLU A 23 11.96 4.32 5.46
N VAL A 24 12.11 3.02 5.65
CA VAL A 24 11.18 2.02 5.13
C VAL A 24 9.81 2.15 5.78
N LYS A 25 9.75 2.41 7.08
CA LYS A 25 8.48 2.60 7.78
C LYS A 25 7.70 3.78 7.21
N GLN A 26 8.36 4.93 7.09
CA GLN A 26 7.73 6.18 6.69
C GLN A 26 7.41 6.25 5.19
N ASN A 27 8.32 5.75 4.34
CA ASN A 27 8.24 5.99 2.90
C ASN A 27 7.71 4.79 2.10
N PHE A 28 7.54 3.63 2.74
CA PHE A 28 6.98 2.44 2.11
C PHE A 28 5.81 1.84 2.88
N ILE A 29 6.00 1.51 4.17
CA ILE A 29 4.97 0.81 4.96
C ILE A 29 3.76 1.72 5.22
N ASP A 30 3.97 2.95 5.68
CA ASP A 30 2.87 3.89 5.99
C ASP A 30 2.03 4.27 4.75
N PRO A 31 2.64 4.56 3.59
CA PRO A 31 1.88 4.78 2.35
C PRO A 31 1.01 3.59 1.96
N LEU A 32 1.54 2.36 2.03
CA LEU A 32 0.78 1.15 1.72
C LEU A 32 -0.33 0.87 2.74
N GLN A 33 -0.08 1.15 4.01
CA GLN A 33 -1.10 1.05 5.04
C GLN A 33 -2.24 2.04 4.80
N ASN A 34 -1.91 3.28 4.41
CA ASN A 34 -2.91 4.29 4.06
C ASN A 34 -3.74 3.87 2.83
N LEU A 35 -3.09 3.36 1.78
CA LEU A 35 -3.75 2.81 0.59
C LEU A 35 -4.74 1.71 0.95
N HIS A 36 -4.34 0.81 1.85
CA HIS A 36 -5.20 -0.26 2.34
C HIS A 36 -6.39 0.26 3.15
N ASP A 37 -6.15 1.15 4.10
CA ASP A 37 -7.15 1.58 5.06
C ASP A 37 -8.14 2.61 4.51
N LYS A 38 -7.79 3.28 3.42
CA LYS A 38 -8.64 4.25 2.74
C LYS A 38 -9.16 3.70 1.42
N ASP A 39 -8.32 3.70 0.38
CA ASP A 39 -8.78 3.49 -0.99
C ASP A 39 -9.35 2.08 -1.19
N LEU A 40 -8.61 1.04 -0.75
CA LEU A 40 -9.09 -0.34 -0.86
C LEU A 40 -10.32 -0.60 0.01
N ARG A 41 -10.38 0.01 1.20
CA ARG A 41 -11.53 -0.11 2.10
C ARG A 41 -12.78 0.57 1.52
N GLU A 42 -12.62 1.72 0.88
CA GLU A 42 -13.70 2.45 0.21
C GLU A 42 -14.22 1.68 -1.00
N ILE A 43 -13.33 1.16 -1.86
CA ILE A 43 -13.69 0.28 -2.98
C ILE A 43 -14.45 -0.95 -2.46
N GLN A 44 -13.96 -1.59 -1.39
CA GLN A 44 -14.64 -2.74 -0.79
C GLN A 44 -16.05 -2.36 -0.30
N HIS A 45 -16.21 -1.16 0.28
CA HIS A 45 -17.52 -0.65 0.69
C HIS A 45 -18.46 -0.47 -0.52
N HIS A 46 -17.99 0.15 -1.60
CA HIS A 46 -18.78 0.35 -2.82
C HIS A 46 -19.18 -0.97 -3.48
N LEU A 47 -18.26 -1.93 -3.60
CA LEU A 47 -18.55 -3.26 -4.12
C LEU A 47 -19.60 -4.00 -3.29
N LYS A 48 -19.51 -3.93 -1.96
CA LYS A 48 -20.50 -4.54 -1.06
C LYS A 48 -21.88 -3.88 -1.21
N LYS A 49 -21.92 -2.56 -1.36
CA LYS A 49 -23.16 -1.80 -1.58
C LYS A 49 -23.79 -2.16 -2.92
N MET A 50 -22.98 -2.21 -3.98
CA MET A 50 -23.41 -2.60 -5.32
C MET A 50 -23.98 -4.02 -5.34
N GLU A 51 -23.30 -4.98 -4.72
CA GLU A 51 -23.79 -6.36 -4.65
C GLU A 51 -25.13 -6.45 -3.91
N GLY A 52 -25.31 -5.70 -2.82
CA GLY A 52 -26.60 -5.60 -2.14
C GLY A 52 -27.71 -5.03 -3.02
N ARG A 53 -27.43 -4.01 -3.84
CA ARG A 53 -28.38 -3.43 -4.80
C ARG A 53 -28.71 -4.38 -5.94
N ARG A 54 -27.72 -5.09 -6.46
CA ARG A 54 -27.87 -6.12 -7.49
C ARG A 54 -28.83 -7.22 -7.03
N LEU A 55 -28.64 -7.72 -5.81
CA LEU A 55 -29.50 -8.74 -5.21
C LEU A 55 -30.94 -8.25 -4.99
N ASP A 56 -31.14 -7.01 -4.52
CA ASP A 56 -32.47 -6.40 -4.38
C ASP A 56 -33.18 -6.27 -5.73
N PHE A 57 -32.47 -5.78 -6.74
CA PHE A 57 -32.99 -5.67 -8.11
C PHE A 57 -33.39 -7.04 -8.67
N ASP A 58 -32.51 -8.05 -8.57
CA ASP A 58 -32.79 -9.41 -9.03
C ASP A 58 -34.03 -10.00 -8.34
N TYR A 59 -34.17 -9.78 -7.03
CA TYR A 59 -35.32 -10.22 -6.27
C TYR A 59 -36.61 -9.57 -6.76
N LYS A 60 -36.63 -8.25 -6.95
CA LYS A 60 -37.80 -7.51 -7.44
C LYS A 60 -38.15 -7.88 -8.87
N LYS A 61 -37.14 -8.06 -9.74
CA LYS A 61 -37.32 -8.49 -11.13
C LYS A 61 -38.00 -9.84 -11.23
N LYS A 62 -37.64 -10.80 -10.35
CA LYS A 62 -38.33 -12.10 -10.27
C LYS A 62 -39.80 -12.01 -9.84
N ARG A 63 -40.21 -10.89 -9.24
CA ARG A 63 -41.57 -10.62 -8.77
C ARG A 63 -42.30 -9.59 -9.64
N GLN A 64 -41.81 -9.32 -10.84
CA GLN A 64 -42.44 -8.41 -11.79
C GLN A 64 -43.92 -8.80 -12.03
N GLY A 65 -44.81 -7.81 -12.07
CA GLY A 65 -46.27 -8.00 -12.13
C GLY A 65 -46.94 -8.24 -10.76
N LYS A 66 -46.18 -8.51 -9.69
CA LYS A 66 -46.67 -8.53 -8.29
C LYS A 66 -46.20 -7.32 -7.48
N LEU A 67 -45.36 -6.47 -8.06
CA LEU A 67 -44.82 -5.25 -7.47
C LEU A 67 -45.12 -4.08 -8.41
N PRO A 68 -45.23 -2.84 -7.88
CA PRO A 68 -45.32 -1.65 -8.71
C PRO A 68 -44.09 -1.52 -9.62
N ASP A 69 -44.30 -1.16 -10.89
CA ASP A 69 -43.20 -0.99 -11.85
C ASP A 69 -42.20 0.09 -11.41
N GLU A 70 -42.68 1.10 -10.69
CA GLU A 70 -41.84 2.16 -10.12
C GLU A 70 -40.84 1.63 -9.08
N GLU A 71 -41.21 0.61 -8.28
CA GLU A 71 -40.29 0.00 -7.33
C GLU A 71 -39.17 -0.78 -8.04
N LEU A 72 -39.50 -1.43 -9.17
CA LEU A 72 -38.52 -2.13 -10.00
C LEU A 72 -37.58 -1.14 -10.70
N ARG A 73 -38.12 -0.05 -11.24
CA ARG A 73 -37.36 1.04 -11.87
C ARG A 73 -36.37 1.66 -10.88
N GLN A 74 -36.82 1.99 -9.67
CA GLN A 74 -35.94 2.55 -8.63
C GLN A 74 -34.86 1.57 -8.15
N ALA A 75 -35.14 0.27 -8.15
CA ALA A 75 -34.14 -0.74 -7.79
C ALA A 75 -33.04 -0.84 -8.86
N LEU A 76 -33.41 -0.75 -10.14
CA LEU A 76 -32.47 -0.69 -11.25
C LEU A 76 -31.61 0.57 -11.17
N GLU A 77 -32.24 1.74 -11.02
CA GLU A 77 -31.55 3.04 -10.91
C GLU A 77 -30.51 3.03 -9.78
N LYS A 78 -30.89 2.56 -8.59
CA LYS A 78 -29.96 2.43 -7.45
C LYS A 78 -28.83 1.43 -7.68
N PHE A 79 -29.07 0.37 -8.47
CA PHE A 79 -28.03 -0.58 -8.84
C PHE A 79 -27.04 0.06 -9.81
N ASP A 80 -27.52 0.69 -10.87
CA ASP A 80 -26.70 1.37 -11.87
C ASP A 80 -25.86 2.48 -11.23
N GLU A 81 -26.44 3.34 -10.39
CA GLU A 81 -25.71 4.36 -9.62
C GLU A 81 -24.60 3.74 -8.76
N SER A 82 -24.90 2.65 -8.05
CA SER A 82 -23.91 1.99 -7.19
C SER A 82 -22.80 1.31 -7.97
N LYS A 83 -23.10 0.86 -9.19
CA LYS A 83 -22.15 0.26 -10.11
C LYS A 83 -21.20 1.32 -10.66
N GLU A 84 -21.73 2.46 -11.13
CA GLU A 84 -20.90 3.58 -11.62
C GLU A 84 -19.93 4.08 -10.54
N ILE A 85 -20.38 4.19 -9.29
CA ILE A 85 -19.51 4.58 -8.17
C ILE A 85 -18.41 3.53 -7.93
N ALA A 86 -18.74 2.25 -7.93
CA ALA A 86 -17.77 1.18 -7.75
C ALA A 86 -16.74 1.17 -8.90
N GLU A 87 -17.20 1.28 -10.14
CA GLU A 87 -16.34 1.33 -11.34
C GLU A 87 -15.41 2.56 -11.30
N SER A 88 -15.95 3.74 -10.98
CA SER A 88 -15.14 4.96 -10.88
C SER A 88 -14.08 4.88 -9.79
N SER A 89 -14.43 4.37 -8.60
CA SER A 89 -13.46 4.22 -7.51
C SER A 89 -12.33 3.23 -7.85
N MET A 90 -12.66 2.12 -8.51
CA MET A 90 -11.67 1.15 -8.98
C MET A 90 -10.80 1.72 -10.10
N PHE A 91 -11.39 2.47 -11.02
CA PHE A 91 -10.65 3.12 -12.11
C PHE A 91 -9.64 4.13 -11.58
N ASN A 92 -10.06 5.01 -10.66
CA ASN A 92 -9.17 6.01 -10.05
C ASN A 92 -7.97 5.35 -9.36
N LEU A 93 -8.18 4.24 -8.63
CA LEU A 93 -7.09 3.50 -8.01
C LEU A 93 -6.09 2.93 -9.04
N LEU A 94 -6.60 2.42 -10.16
CA LEU A 94 -5.77 1.83 -11.21
C LEU A 94 -5.00 2.89 -12.02
N GLU A 95 -5.55 4.10 -12.16
CA GLU A 95 -4.82 5.23 -12.77
C GLU A 95 -3.70 5.76 -11.88
N MET A 96 -3.72 5.45 -10.58
CA MET A 96 -2.65 5.81 -9.65
C MET A 96 -1.47 4.83 -9.67
N ASP A 97 -1.38 3.88 -10.63
CA ASP A 97 -0.34 2.83 -10.71
C ASP A 97 1.11 3.36 -10.60
N ILE A 98 1.35 4.57 -11.11
CA ILE A 98 2.63 5.29 -11.01
C ILE A 98 3.03 5.54 -9.54
N GLU A 99 2.07 5.82 -8.66
CA GLU A 99 2.34 6.07 -7.24
C GLU A 99 2.79 4.81 -6.51
N GLN A 100 2.21 3.63 -6.79
CA GLN A 100 2.69 2.39 -6.17
C GLN A 100 4.08 2.00 -6.69
N VAL A 101 4.39 2.26 -7.97
CA VAL A 101 5.76 2.10 -8.50
C VAL A 101 6.74 3.03 -7.77
N SER A 102 6.34 4.27 -7.50
CA SER A 102 7.15 5.22 -6.72
C SER A 102 7.42 4.71 -5.29
N GLN A 103 6.43 4.13 -4.62
CA GLN A 103 6.59 3.52 -3.29
C GLN A 103 7.59 2.35 -3.31
N LEU A 104 7.52 1.46 -4.31
CA LEU A 104 8.51 0.39 -4.48
C LEU A 104 9.91 0.95 -4.73
N SER A 105 10.03 2.02 -5.52
CA SER A 105 11.30 2.71 -5.73
C SER A 105 11.86 3.28 -4.42
N ALA A 106 11.01 3.82 -3.54
CA ALA A 106 11.43 4.34 -2.24
C ALA A 106 12.02 3.24 -1.34
N LEU A 107 11.41 2.06 -1.31
CA LEU A 107 11.95 0.89 -0.59
C LEU A 107 13.35 0.51 -1.10
N VAL A 108 13.49 0.36 -2.42
CA VAL A 108 14.78 -0.03 -3.02
C VAL A 108 15.83 1.04 -2.80
N GLN A 109 15.46 2.32 -2.86
CA GLN A 109 16.37 3.43 -2.58
C GLN A 109 16.86 3.43 -1.12
N ALA A 110 15.97 3.19 -0.16
CA ALA A 110 16.34 3.09 1.25
C ALA A 110 17.29 1.90 1.50
N GLN A 111 17.00 0.74 0.91
CA GLN A 111 17.88 -0.44 0.97
C GLN A 111 19.26 -0.17 0.35
N LEU A 112 19.30 0.50 -0.82
CA LEU A 112 20.54 0.84 -1.50
C LEU A 112 21.41 1.75 -0.63
N GLU A 113 20.80 2.77 -0.02
CA GLU A 113 21.51 3.72 0.84
C GLU A 113 22.07 3.04 2.09
N TYR A 114 21.27 2.21 2.75
CA TYR A 114 21.72 1.36 3.86
C TYR A 114 22.96 0.53 3.50
N HIS A 115 22.91 -0.20 2.38
CA HIS A 115 24.03 -1.06 1.97
C HIS A 115 25.28 -0.27 1.57
N LYS A 116 25.13 0.91 0.96
CA LYS A 116 26.25 1.80 0.65
C LYS A 116 26.96 2.26 1.93
N GLN A 117 26.21 2.76 2.90
CA GLN A 117 26.77 3.22 4.18
C GLN A 117 27.42 2.07 4.96
N ALA A 118 26.74 0.91 5.01
CA ALA A 118 27.29 -0.28 5.66
C ALA A 118 28.61 -0.72 5.03
N THR A 119 28.70 -0.69 3.69
CA THR A 119 29.93 -1.02 2.96
C THR A 119 31.06 -0.06 3.33
N GLN A 120 30.80 1.25 3.41
CA GLN A 120 31.81 2.24 3.79
C GLN A 120 32.34 2.02 5.21
N ILE A 121 31.46 1.73 6.17
CA ILE A 121 31.83 1.44 7.56
C ILE A 121 32.72 0.19 7.62
N LEU A 122 32.30 -0.89 6.95
CA LEU A 122 33.02 -2.16 6.91
C LEU A 122 34.38 -2.04 6.20
N GLN A 123 34.46 -1.29 5.11
CA GLN A 123 35.73 -1.01 4.42
C GLN A 123 36.69 -0.27 5.35
N ARG A 124 36.22 0.76 6.05
CA ARG A 124 37.05 1.55 6.96
C ARG A 124 37.62 0.73 8.11
N VAL A 125 36.81 -0.13 8.74
CA VAL A 125 37.32 -1.01 9.82
C VAL A 125 38.24 -2.09 9.26
N THR A 126 38.00 -2.60 8.06
CA THR A 126 38.90 -3.56 7.38
C THR A 126 40.27 -2.95 7.18
N SER A 127 40.37 -1.75 6.59
CA SER A 127 41.66 -1.07 6.39
C SER A 127 42.39 -0.82 7.72
N LYS A 128 41.68 -0.39 8.77
CA LYS A 128 42.28 -0.21 10.12
C LYS A 128 42.83 -1.51 10.72
N LEU A 129 42.25 -2.66 10.39
CA LEU A 129 42.71 -3.97 10.86
C LEU A 129 43.90 -4.48 10.03
N GLU A 130 43.96 -4.16 8.74
CA GLU A 130 45.08 -4.50 7.85
C GLU A 130 46.34 -3.67 8.13
N GLU A 131 46.18 -2.43 8.58
CA GLU A 131 47.28 -1.53 8.95
C GLU A 131 47.94 -1.87 10.31
N ARG A 132 47.38 -2.84 11.06
CA ARG A 132 47.89 -3.29 12.37
C ARG A 132 48.87 -4.44 12.23
#